data_AF-A0A936TXH5-F1
#
_entry.id   AF-A0A936TXH5-F1
#
_cell.length_a   1.000
_cell.length_b   1.000
_cell.length_c   1.000
_cell.angle_alpha   90.00
_cell.angle_beta   90.00
_cell.angle_gamma   90.00
#
_symmetry.space_group_name_H-M   'P 1'
#
loop_
_entity.id
_entity.type
_entity.pdbx_description
1 polymer ?
#
loop_
_entity_poly.entity_id
_entity_poly.type
_entity_poly.pdbx_seq_one_letter_code
_entity_poly.pdbx_strand_id
1 'polypeptide(L)'
;MDGTLANTQSLSLNAGTGGAIAASSTIGTGTSLATLTVTNSNGATFSGAVTTGTSVVLTDTTDATAITFNGALTTPTLTTAAQGYNLVLNGGATITNAVSFAHTGTLTLGNDAADVLLFDGGLTATDPSGVTLNGTVRTSGDAVSLGDGNTALTLAGTTSIIDTTNNGGTAAGAGITLGGAVDGTLANTQSLSLNAGTGGAIAASSTIGTGTSLATLTVTNSNGATFSGAVTTGTSVVLTDTTDATAITFNGALTTPTLTTAAQGYNLVLNGGATITNAVSFAHPAR
;
A
#
# COMPACT_ATOMS: atom_id res chain seq x y z
N MET A 1 -12.97 -18.98 -17.38
CA MET A 1 -12.04 -19.57 -18.37
C MET A 1 -10.93 -20.24 -17.60
N ASP A 2 -10.71 -21.54 -17.79
CA ASP A 2 -9.70 -22.30 -17.06
C ASP A 2 -8.74 -22.99 -18.04
N GLY A 3 -7.56 -23.38 -17.56
CA GLY A 3 -6.71 -24.32 -18.27
C GLY A 3 -7.32 -25.73 -18.27
N THR A 4 -6.88 -26.59 -19.18
CA THR A 4 -7.22 -28.03 -19.15
C THR A 4 -6.30 -28.82 -18.22
N LEU A 5 -5.09 -28.30 -17.96
CA LEU A 5 -4.13 -28.77 -16.98
C LEU A 5 -3.52 -27.56 -16.28
N ALA A 6 -3.35 -27.64 -14.97
CA ALA A 6 -2.86 -26.53 -14.17
C ALA A 6 -1.49 -26.03 -14.67
N ASN A 7 -1.37 -24.72 -14.84
CA ASN A 7 -0.11 -24.01 -15.12
C ASN A 7 0.57 -24.39 -16.44
N THR A 8 -0.19 -24.84 -17.44
CA THR A 8 0.39 -25.22 -18.75
C THR A 8 -0.06 -24.33 -19.90
N GLN A 9 -1.24 -23.71 -19.79
CA GLN A 9 -1.84 -22.91 -20.87
C GLN A 9 -1.79 -21.43 -20.54
N SER A 10 -1.45 -20.60 -21.53
CA SER A 10 -1.43 -19.15 -21.40
C SER A 10 -2.56 -18.52 -22.21
N LEU A 11 -3.08 -17.40 -21.71
CA LEU A 11 -4.11 -16.59 -22.37
C LEU A 11 -3.52 -15.21 -22.67
N SER A 12 -3.52 -14.80 -23.95
CA SER A 12 -3.19 -13.43 -24.35
C SER A 12 -4.42 -12.74 -24.89
N LEU A 13 -4.69 -11.54 -24.38
CA LEU A 13 -5.81 -10.69 -24.74
C LEU A 13 -5.28 -9.44 -25.43
N ASN A 14 -5.78 -9.18 -26.63
CA ASN A 14 -5.46 -7.99 -27.42
C ASN A 14 -6.73 -7.52 -28.11
N ALA A 15 -7.28 -6.40 -27.66
CA ALA A 15 -8.47 -5.79 -28.24
C ALA A 15 -8.13 -4.58 -29.14
N GLY A 16 -6.83 -4.33 -29.37
CA GLY A 16 -6.33 -3.16 -30.09
C GLY A 16 -6.60 -1.85 -29.34
N THR A 17 -6.39 -0.72 -30.01
CA THR A 17 -6.49 0.62 -29.41
C THR A 17 -7.92 1.11 -29.20
N GLY A 18 -8.92 0.48 -29.83
CA GLY A 18 -10.33 0.87 -29.71
C GLY A 18 -11.21 -0.11 -28.95
N GLY A 19 -10.77 -1.37 -28.80
CA GLY A 19 -11.57 -2.41 -28.16
C GLY A 19 -11.28 -2.53 -26.67
N ALA A 20 -12.32 -2.68 -25.86
CA ALA A 20 -12.19 -2.99 -24.43
C ALA A 20 -12.16 -4.51 -24.20
N ILE A 21 -11.45 -4.93 -23.16
CA ILE A 21 -11.49 -6.32 -22.66
C ILE A 21 -12.49 -6.39 -21.50
N ALA A 22 -13.39 -7.35 -21.52
CA ALA A 22 -14.30 -7.61 -20.41
C ALA A 22 -14.39 -9.12 -20.13
N ALA A 23 -13.97 -9.53 -18.93
CA ALA A 23 -14.17 -10.87 -18.41
C ALA A 23 -15.18 -10.84 -17.26
N SER A 24 -16.41 -11.28 -17.54
CA SER A 24 -17.52 -11.24 -16.57
C SER A 24 -17.49 -12.38 -15.53
N SER A 25 -16.71 -13.43 -15.77
CA SER A 25 -16.56 -14.60 -14.91
C SER A 25 -15.11 -14.78 -14.47
N THR A 26 -14.86 -15.78 -13.62
CA THR A 26 -13.51 -16.08 -13.14
C THR A 26 -12.58 -16.59 -14.26
N ILE A 27 -11.28 -16.36 -14.06
CA ILE A 27 -10.21 -16.86 -14.92
C ILE A 27 -9.25 -17.69 -14.06
N GLY A 28 -9.05 -18.96 -14.41
CA GLY A 28 -8.05 -19.84 -13.81
C GLY A 28 -8.35 -20.30 -12.38
N THR A 29 -9.56 -20.08 -11.87
CA THR A 29 -9.94 -20.48 -10.50
C THR A 29 -10.26 -21.96 -10.37
N GLY A 30 -10.75 -22.61 -11.44
CA GLY A 30 -11.01 -24.05 -11.44
C GLY A 30 -9.75 -24.84 -11.79
N THR A 31 -9.04 -24.40 -12.83
CA THR A 31 -7.72 -24.93 -13.20
C THR A 31 -6.89 -23.77 -13.72
N SER A 32 -5.80 -23.47 -13.02
CA SER A 32 -5.00 -22.28 -13.23
C SER A 32 -4.35 -22.24 -14.61
N LEU A 33 -4.36 -21.04 -15.20
CA LEU A 33 -3.51 -20.73 -16.36
C LEU A 33 -2.05 -20.62 -15.91
N ALA A 34 -1.11 -20.83 -16.83
CA ALA A 34 0.28 -20.46 -16.62
C ALA A 34 0.42 -18.93 -16.56
N THR A 35 0.06 -18.27 -17.67
CA THR A 35 0.17 -16.82 -17.81
C THR A 35 -1.11 -16.20 -18.37
N LEU A 36 -1.50 -15.05 -17.83
CA LEU A 36 -2.45 -14.13 -18.47
C LEU A 36 -1.69 -12.89 -18.96
N THR A 37 -1.87 -12.53 -20.22
CA THR A 37 -1.27 -11.32 -20.80
C THR A 37 -2.35 -10.39 -21.33
N VAL A 38 -2.33 -9.12 -20.92
CA VAL A 38 -3.07 -8.03 -21.56
C VAL A 38 -2.08 -7.27 -22.43
N THR A 39 -2.21 -7.43 -23.76
CA THR A 39 -1.23 -6.89 -24.72
C THR A 39 -1.55 -5.45 -25.12
N ASN A 40 -2.82 -5.16 -25.45
CA ASN A 40 -3.31 -3.83 -25.81
C ASN A 40 -4.84 -3.80 -25.68
N SER A 41 -5.41 -2.70 -25.18
CA SER A 41 -6.85 -2.49 -25.03
C SER A 41 -7.19 -1.01 -24.87
N ASN A 42 -8.48 -0.65 -24.98
CA ASN A 42 -9.05 0.61 -24.53
C ASN A 42 -9.71 0.45 -23.15
N GLY A 43 -8.98 -0.15 -22.22
CA GLY A 43 -9.45 -0.57 -20.91
C GLY A 43 -9.71 -2.07 -20.83
N ALA A 44 -9.44 -2.65 -19.67
CA ALA A 44 -9.69 -4.05 -19.38
C ALA A 44 -10.37 -4.20 -18.02
N THR A 45 -11.44 -4.98 -17.94
CA THR A 45 -12.16 -5.26 -16.70
C THR A 45 -12.30 -6.76 -16.46
N PHE A 46 -11.78 -7.22 -15.33
CA PHE A 46 -11.93 -8.58 -14.83
C PHE A 46 -12.88 -8.55 -13.63
N SER A 47 -14.15 -8.92 -13.85
CA SER A 47 -15.19 -8.89 -12.82
C SER A 47 -15.07 -10.02 -11.81
N GLY A 48 -14.63 -11.20 -12.25
CA GLY A 48 -14.36 -12.34 -11.38
C GLY A 48 -12.89 -12.41 -10.95
N ALA A 49 -12.60 -13.31 -10.00
CA ALA A 49 -11.23 -13.59 -9.59
C ALA A 49 -10.37 -14.09 -10.75
N VAL A 50 -9.08 -13.73 -10.72
CA VAL A 50 -8.08 -14.11 -11.71
C VAL A 50 -6.95 -14.85 -11.01
N THR A 51 -6.74 -16.12 -11.38
CA THR A 51 -5.70 -16.98 -10.84
C THR A 51 -4.78 -17.49 -11.94
N THR A 52 -3.48 -17.31 -11.76
CA THR A 52 -2.43 -17.88 -12.62
C THR A 52 -1.37 -18.55 -11.75
N GLY A 53 -0.68 -19.56 -12.28
CA GLY A 53 0.42 -20.22 -11.55
C GLY A 53 1.81 -19.82 -12.00
N THR A 54 1.94 -18.83 -12.90
CA THR A 54 3.25 -18.26 -13.26
C THR A 54 3.21 -16.75 -13.25
N SER A 55 2.37 -16.13 -14.08
CA SER A 55 2.38 -14.66 -14.17
C SER A 55 1.09 -14.03 -14.71
N VAL A 56 0.92 -12.76 -14.37
CA VAL A 56 0.06 -11.81 -15.07
C VAL A 56 0.97 -10.73 -15.65
N VAL A 57 0.83 -10.47 -16.95
CA VAL A 57 1.65 -9.52 -17.70
C VAL A 57 0.74 -8.45 -18.29
N LEU A 58 0.92 -7.20 -17.87
CA LEU A 58 0.17 -6.05 -18.34
C LEU A 58 1.11 -5.21 -19.21
N THR A 59 0.95 -5.33 -20.53
CA THR A 59 1.87 -4.74 -21.50
C THR A 59 1.43 -3.35 -21.93
N ASP A 60 0.16 -3.18 -22.29
CA ASP A 60 -0.33 -1.88 -22.76
C ASP A 60 -1.86 -1.79 -22.68
N THR A 61 -2.34 -0.56 -22.63
CA THR A 61 -3.73 -0.14 -22.71
C THR A 61 -3.73 1.37 -22.96
N THR A 62 -4.73 1.92 -23.65
CA THR A 62 -4.84 3.36 -23.93
C THR A 62 -4.52 4.18 -22.67
N ASP A 63 -3.65 5.18 -22.81
CA ASP A 63 -3.22 6.02 -21.70
C ASP A 63 -4.41 6.59 -20.91
N ALA A 64 -4.24 6.68 -19.60
CA ALA A 64 -5.26 7.09 -18.63
C ALA A 64 -6.53 6.23 -18.59
N THR A 65 -6.61 5.12 -19.34
CA THR A 65 -7.65 4.11 -19.15
C THR A 65 -7.16 2.98 -18.24
N ALA A 66 -8.09 2.28 -17.59
CA ALA A 66 -7.76 1.38 -16.51
C ALA A 66 -7.74 -0.10 -16.93
N ILE A 67 -6.77 -0.83 -16.41
CA ILE A 67 -6.87 -2.27 -16.21
C ILE A 67 -7.40 -2.50 -14.79
N THR A 68 -8.59 -3.07 -14.68
CA THR A 68 -9.32 -3.22 -13.41
C THR A 68 -9.53 -4.68 -13.07
N PHE A 69 -9.03 -5.09 -11.90
CA PHE A 69 -9.34 -6.36 -11.26
C PHE A 69 -10.36 -6.12 -10.15
N ASN A 70 -11.64 -6.41 -10.43
CA ASN A 70 -12.72 -6.31 -9.45
C ASN A 70 -12.80 -7.55 -8.55
N GLY A 71 -12.46 -8.72 -9.08
CA GLY A 71 -12.21 -9.91 -8.27
C GLY A 71 -10.75 -9.97 -7.79
N ALA A 72 -10.50 -10.84 -6.81
CA ALA A 72 -9.16 -11.06 -6.27
C ALA A 72 -8.17 -11.51 -7.36
N LEU A 73 -6.97 -10.94 -7.33
CA LEU A 73 -5.86 -11.32 -8.21
C LEU A 73 -4.88 -12.23 -7.48
N THR A 74 -4.72 -13.48 -7.94
CA THR A 74 -3.75 -14.44 -7.41
C THR A 74 -2.76 -14.84 -8.50
N THR A 75 -1.49 -14.49 -8.33
CA THR A 75 -0.44 -14.82 -9.30
C THR A 75 0.92 -14.83 -8.65
N PRO A 76 1.88 -15.69 -9.05
CA PRO A 76 3.23 -15.56 -8.53
C PRO A 76 3.91 -14.26 -8.94
N THR A 77 3.78 -13.85 -10.20
CA THR A 77 4.45 -12.66 -10.74
C THR A 77 3.45 -11.71 -11.39
N LEU A 78 3.41 -10.45 -10.97
CA LEU A 78 2.73 -9.39 -11.69
C LEU A 78 3.75 -8.50 -12.37
N THR A 79 3.73 -8.45 -13.70
CA THR A 79 4.59 -7.57 -14.50
C THR A 79 3.75 -6.44 -15.09
N THR A 80 4.21 -5.20 -14.91
CA THR A 80 3.62 -4.01 -15.54
C THR A 80 4.65 -3.36 -16.44
N ALA A 81 4.23 -2.86 -17.60
CA ALA A 81 5.09 -2.11 -18.50
C ALA A 81 5.04 -0.61 -18.19
N ALA A 82 6.09 0.11 -18.56
CA ALA A 82 6.21 1.56 -18.39
C ALA A 82 5.34 2.34 -19.40
N GLN A 83 4.02 2.19 -19.26
CA GLN A 83 2.98 2.78 -20.10
C GLN A 83 1.99 3.60 -19.26
N GLY A 84 1.26 4.52 -19.89
CA GLY A 84 0.39 5.50 -19.22
C GLY A 84 -0.96 4.99 -18.72
N TYR A 85 -1.21 3.67 -18.74
CA TYR A 85 -2.47 3.12 -18.25
C TYR A 85 -2.58 3.19 -16.72
N ASN A 86 -3.81 3.22 -16.21
CA ASN A 86 -4.10 3.10 -14.79
C ASN A 86 -4.23 1.61 -14.40
N LEU A 87 -3.87 1.27 -13.18
CA LEU A 87 -4.09 -0.07 -12.64
C LEU A 87 -4.93 -0.01 -11.36
N VAL A 88 -5.96 -0.84 -11.30
CA VAL A 88 -6.91 -0.89 -10.20
C VAL A 88 -7.04 -2.33 -9.69
N LEU A 89 -6.65 -2.56 -8.43
CA LEU A 89 -6.76 -3.85 -7.73
C LEU A 89 -7.82 -3.73 -6.63
N ASN A 90 -9.10 -3.84 -6.99
CA ASN A 90 -10.20 -3.67 -6.05
C ASN A 90 -10.38 -4.90 -5.15
N GLY A 91 -10.51 -6.09 -5.73
CA GLY A 91 -10.91 -7.31 -4.98
C GLY A 91 -9.82 -7.95 -4.11
N GLY A 92 -8.79 -7.20 -3.73
CA GLY A 92 -7.59 -7.70 -3.09
C GLY A 92 -6.59 -8.36 -4.06
N ALA A 93 -5.44 -8.74 -3.52
CA ALA A 93 -4.39 -9.39 -4.30
C ALA A 93 -3.57 -10.36 -3.43
N THR A 94 -3.00 -11.39 -4.06
CA THR A 94 -1.97 -12.26 -3.50
C THR A 94 -0.91 -12.48 -4.57
N ILE A 95 0.23 -11.83 -4.40
CA ILE A 95 1.35 -11.86 -5.33
C ILE A 95 2.60 -12.32 -4.59
N THR A 96 3.19 -13.43 -5.01
CA THR A 96 4.25 -14.07 -4.21
C THR A 96 5.64 -13.54 -4.47
N ASN A 97 5.92 -13.11 -5.69
CA ASN A 97 7.20 -12.50 -6.05
C ASN A 97 7.15 -10.98 -5.85
N ALA A 98 8.33 -10.37 -5.72
CA ALA A 98 8.46 -8.92 -5.61
C ALA A 98 7.76 -8.21 -6.78
N VAL A 99 7.00 -7.16 -6.46
CA VAL A 99 6.30 -6.34 -7.46
C VAL A 99 6.91 -4.95 -7.50
N SER A 100 7.32 -4.53 -8.70
CA SER A 100 7.56 -3.13 -9.03
C SER A 100 6.51 -2.69 -10.04
N PHE A 101 5.68 -1.73 -9.66
CA PHE A 101 4.73 -1.10 -10.58
C PHE A 101 5.48 -0.07 -11.43
N ALA A 102 5.64 -0.36 -12.72
CA ALA A 102 6.37 0.47 -13.67
C ALA A 102 5.44 1.36 -14.52
N HIS A 103 4.13 1.09 -14.53
CA HIS A 103 3.17 1.91 -15.27
C HIS A 103 3.11 3.32 -14.68
N THR A 104 2.90 4.32 -15.53
CA THR A 104 3.02 5.74 -15.16
C THR A 104 1.67 6.42 -14.95
N GLY A 105 0.55 5.71 -15.16
CA GLY A 105 -0.77 6.15 -14.73
C GLY A 105 -0.97 6.01 -13.22
N THR A 106 -2.21 6.10 -12.75
CA THR A 106 -2.55 5.93 -11.32
C THR A 106 -2.57 4.47 -10.90
N LEU A 107 -2.24 4.19 -9.65
CA LEU A 107 -2.41 2.88 -9.02
C LEU A 107 -3.46 2.96 -7.89
N THR A 108 -4.43 2.06 -7.90
CA THR A 108 -5.41 1.89 -6.81
C THR A 108 -5.27 0.53 -6.15
N LEU A 109 -5.08 0.54 -4.83
CA LEU A 109 -4.90 -0.63 -3.97
C LEU A 109 -6.12 -0.79 -3.04
N GLY A 110 -7.01 -1.69 -3.41
CA GLY A 110 -8.29 -1.95 -2.74
C GLY A 110 -9.36 -0.91 -3.09
N ASN A 111 -10.60 -1.20 -2.72
CA ASN A 111 -11.73 -0.27 -2.72
C ASN A 111 -12.58 -0.32 -1.44
N ASP A 112 -12.22 -1.18 -0.47
CA ASP A 112 -12.81 -1.30 0.85
C ASP A 112 -11.73 -1.42 1.94
N ALA A 113 -12.05 -1.00 3.17
CA ALA A 113 -11.14 -1.10 4.30
C ALA A 113 -10.80 -2.55 4.70
N ALA A 114 -11.67 -3.51 4.35
CA ALA A 114 -11.47 -4.93 4.57
C ALA A 114 -10.55 -5.59 3.54
N ASP A 115 -10.24 -4.92 2.43
CA ASP A 115 -9.39 -5.51 1.39
C ASP A 115 -7.97 -5.76 1.91
N VAL A 116 -7.42 -6.90 1.52
CA VAL A 116 -6.03 -7.27 1.76
C VAL A 116 -5.34 -7.48 0.42
N LEU A 117 -4.26 -6.71 0.21
CA LEU A 117 -3.34 -6.88 -0.89
C LEU A 117 -2.02 -7.42 -0.32
N LEU A 118 -1.84 -8.74 -0.44
CA LEU A 118 -0.65 -9.46 0.00
C LEU A 118 0.40 -9.47 -1.11
N PHE A 119 1.54 -8.82 -0.86
CA PHE A 119 2.74 -8.83 -1.69
C PHE A 119 3.85 -9.58 -0.94
N ASP A 120 3.85 -10.91 -1.05
CA ASP A 120 4.72 -11.85 -0.31
C ASP A 120 6.21 -11.79 -0.72
N GLY A 121 6.55 -10.96 -1.71
CA GLY A 121 7.94 -10.69 -2.10
C GLY A 121 8.31 -9.22 -2.01
N GLY A 122 7.44 -8.39 -1.42
CA GLY A 122 7.62 -6.94 -1.31
C GLY A 122 6.98 -6.14 -2.45
N LEU A 123 6.91 -4.83 -2.23
CA LEU A 123 6.18 -3.89 -3.08
C LEU A 123 6.95 -2.59 -3.29
N THR A 124 7.11 -2.19 -4.54
CA THR A 124 7.59 -0.86 -4.95
C THR A 124 6.59 -0.20 -5.91
N ALA A 125 6.16 1.02 -5.59
CA ALA A 125 5.24 1.82 -6.41
C ALA A 125 5.68 3.29 -6.44
N THR A 126 6.80 3.57 -7.12
CA THR A 126 7.38 4.92 -7.29
C THR A 126 7.15 5.51 -8.67
N ASP A 127 6.91 4.69 -9.70
CA ASP A 127 6.68 5.15 -11.06
C ASP A 127 5.22 5.60 -11.36
N PRO A 128 4.17 5.05 -10.70
CA PRO A 128 2.80 5.54 -10.90
C PRO A 128 2.67 7.02 -10.60
N SER A 129 1.82 7.77 -11.30
CA SER A 129 1.62 9.21 -11.04
C SER A 129 0.95 9.53 -9.70
N GLY A 130 0.44 8.51 -9.02
CA GLY A 130 -0.21 8.58 -7.72
C GLY A 130 -0.68 7.21 -7.28
N VAL A 131 -0.68 6.98 -5.97
CA VAL A 131 -1.17 5.75 -5.35
C VAL A 131 -2.39 6.08 -4.50
N THR A 132 -3.47 5.31 -4.65
CA THR A 132 -4.64 5.37 -3.78
C THR A 132 -4.72 4.08 -2.96
N LEU A 133 -4.84 4.22 -1.64
CA LEU A 133 -4.94 3.10 -0.70
C LEU A 133 -6.30 3.13 0.01
N ASN A 134 -7.01 1.99 -0.04
CA ASN A 134 -8.32 1.84 0.60
C ASN A 134 -8.34 0.80 1.74
N GLY A 135 -7.41 -0.15 1.72
CA GLY A 135 -7.39 -1.25 2.69
C GLY A 135 -5.99 -1.53 3.23
N THR A 136 -5.66 -2.81 3.33
CA THR A 136 -4.38 -3.27 3.86
C THR A 136 -3.42 -3.67 2.75
N VAL A 137 -2.25 -3.03 2.70
CA VAL A 137 -1.06 -3.57 2.03
C VAL A 137 -0.30 -4.43 3.03
N ARG A 138 -0.12 -5.71 2.72
CA ARG A 138 0.56 -6.67 3.58
C ARG A 138 1.74 -7.32 2.87
N THR A 139 2.82 -7.58 3.58
CA THR A 139 3.94 -8.42 3.13
C THR A 139 4.32 -9.44 4.21
N SER A 140 5.24 -10.35 3.89
CA SER A 140 5.71 -11.47 4.71
C SER A 140 7.11 -11.28 5.28
N GLY A 141 7.42 -10.07 5.73
CA GLY A 141 8.79 -9.69 6.09
C GLY A 141 9.55 -9.06 4.93
N ASP A 142 8.82 -8.52 3.95
CA ASP A 142 9.39 -7.89 2.76
C ASP A 142 9.09 -6.39 2.75
N ALA A 143 10.01 -5.62 2.16
CA ALA A 143 9.91 -4.17 2.20
C ALA A 143 8.72 -3.64 1.38
N VAL A 144 8.19 -2.50 1.84
CA VAL A 144 7.18 -1.71 1.12
C VAL A 144 7.76 -0.33 0.85
N SER A 145 7.73 0.11 -0.41
CA SER A 145 8.07 1.47 -0.84
C SER A 145 6.95 2.06 -1.68
N LEU A 146 6.23 3.03 -1.13
CA LEU A 146 5.13 3.71 -1.81
C LEU A 146 5.46 5.18 -2.02
N GLY A 147 5.34 5.61 -3.28
CA GLY A 147 5.49 7.00 -3.68
C GLY A 147 6.91 7.55 -3.57
N ASP A 148 7.06 8.77 -4.07
CA ASP A 148 8.29 9.56 -4.09
C ASP A 148 7.94 11.06 -4.26
N GLY A 149 8.90 11.91 -4.65
CA GLY A 149 8.65 13.34 -4.86
C GLY A 149 7.63 13.69 -5.96
N ASN A 150 7.32 12.76 -6.87
CA ASN A 150 6.35 12.92 -7.94
C ASN A 150 5.09 12.06 -7.76
N THR A 151 5.12 11.11 -6.83
CA THR A 151 4.05 10.15 -6.60
C THR A 151 3.50 10.29 -5.19
N ALA A 152 2.39 11.01 -5.06
CA ALA A 152 1.67 11.14 -3.78
C ALA A 152 0.85 9.87 -3.45
N LEU A 153 0.56 9.70 -2.16
CA LEU A 153 -0.32 8.67 -1.63
C LEU A 153 -1.62 9.31 -1.11
N THR A 154 -2.75 8.84 -1.61
CA THR A 154 -4.09 9.24 -1.16
C THR A 154 -4.72 8.11 -0.37
N LEU A 155 -5.14 8.38 0.86
CA LEU A 155 -5.95 7.46 1.65
C LEU A 155 -7.42 7.72 1.34
N ALA A 156 -8.07 6.73 0.75
CA ALA A 156 -9.50 6.80 0.41
C ALA A 156 -10.36 5.91 1.32
N GLY A 157 -9.79 4.83 1.87
CA GLY A 157 -10.44 4.01 2.88
C GLY A 157 -10.42 4.66 4.26
N THR A 158 -11.46 4.42 5.07
CA THR A 158 -11.55 4.95 6.44
C THR A 158 -10.35 4.51 7.31
N THR A 159 -9.87 3.28 7.08
CA THR A 159 -8.66 2.73 7.70
C THR A 159 -7.79 2.12 6.61
N SER A 160 -6.56 2.62 6.49
CA SER A 160 -5.51 2.04 5.66
C SER A 160 -4.39 1.49 6.52
N ILE A 161 -3.87 0.31 6.16
CA ILE A 161 -2.83 -0.36 6.93
C ILE A 161 -1.69 -0.75 5.99
N ILE A 162 -0.45 -0.49 6.42
CA ILE A 162 0.74 -1.06 5.80
C ILE A 162 1.41 -1.94 6.85
N ASP A 163 1.42 -3.24 6.61
CA ASP A 163 1.85 -4.26 7.55
C ASP A 163 2.86 -5.21 6.91
N THR A 164 4.12 -5.12 7.31
CA THR A 164 5.16 -6.02 6.80
C THR A 164 5.33 -7.29 7.62
N THR A 165 4.53 -7.47 8.68
CA THR A 165 4.68 -8.58 9.62
C THR A 165 3.79 -9.78 9.29
N ASN A 166 3.08 -9.74 8.16
CA ASN A 166 2.02 -10.70 7.82
C ASN A 166 1.04 -10.95 8.98
N ASN A 167 0.45 -9.89 9.53
CA ASN A 167 -0.45 -9.96 10.68
C ASN A 167 0.20 -10.69 11.88
N GLY A 168 1.48 -10.39 12.14
CA GLY A 168 2.27 -11.01 13.20
C GLY A 168 2.88 -12.38 12.86
N GLY A 169 2.63 -12.95 11.67
CA GLY A 169 3.26 -14.20 11.23
C GLY A 169 4.78 -14.10 11.04
N THR A 170 5.28 -12.90 10.75
CA THR A 170 6.71 -12.58 10.61
C THR A 170 7.05 -11.39 11.50
N ALA A 171 7.28 -11.65 12.79
CA ALA A 171 7.44 -10.60 13.81
C ALA A 171 8.52 -9.55 13.49
N ALA A 172 9.59 -9.95 12.80
CA ALA A 172 10.64 -9.04 12.37
C ALA A 172 10.13 -7.97 11.39
N GLY A 173 9.18 -8.33 10.51
CA GLY A 173 8.74 -7.46 9.44
C GLY A 173 9.89 -6.99 8.55
N ALA A 174 9.68 -5.85 7.89
CA ALA A 174 10.65 -5.17 7.04
C ALA A 174 10.34 -3.68 6.94
N GLY A 175 11.24 -2.95 6.27
CA GLY A 175 11.12 -1.50 6.15
C GLY A 175 9.84 -1.05 5.42
N ILE A 176 9.27 0.05 5.92
CA ILE A 176 8.18 0.77 5.25
C ILE A 176 8.70 2.14 4.85
N THR A 177 8.66 2.45 3.56
CA THR A 177 9.02 3.76 3.00
C THR A 177 7.79 4.41 2.37
N LEU A 178 7.49 5.63 2.82
CA LEU A 178 6.51 6.55 2.23
C LEU A 178 7.31 7.71 1.61
N GLY A 179 7.60 7.62 0.33
CA GLY A 179 8.45 8.60 -0.35
C GLY A 179 7.70 9.90 -0.69
N GLY A 180 6.41 9.79 -1.00
CA GLY A 180 5.55 10.92 -1.35
C GLY A 180 4.73 11.47 -0.19
N ALA A 181 4.05 12.59 -0.46
CA ALA A 181 3.09 13.15 0.50
C ALA A 181 1.92 12.18 0.71
N VAL A 182 1.42 12.08 1.93
CA VAL A 182 0.31 11.19 2.29
C VAL A 182 -0.86 12.01 2.80
N ASP A 183 -1.98 12.02 2.10
CA ASP A 183 -3.14 12.83 2.46
C ASP A 183 -4.44 12.00 2.44
N GLY A 184 -5.45 12.44 3.21
CA GLY A 184 -6.81 11.91 3.11
C GLY A 184 -7.56 12.47 1.91
N THR A 185 -8.74 11.92 1.63
CA THR A 185 -9.70 12.52 0.69
C THR A 185 -10.62 13.53 1.37
N LEU A 186 -10.84 13.37 2.69
CA LEU A 186 -11.62 14.28 3.52
C LEU A 186 -10.89 14.52 4.84
N ALA A 187 -10.80 15.80 5.23
CA ALA A 187 -10.11 16.18 6.45
C ALA A 187 -10.68 15.42 7.67
N ASN A 188 -9.77 14.88 8.49
CA ASN A 188 -10.08 14.19 9.73
C ASN A 188 -11.01 12.97 9.55
N THR A 189 -10.88 12.25 8.43
CA THR A 189 -11.72 11.06 8.16
C THR A 189 -10.91 9.78 7.98
N GLN A 190 -9.84 9.79 7.17
CA GLN A 190 -9.06 8.58 6.89
C GLN A 190 -7.89 8.42 7.86
N SER A 191 -7.63 7.20 8.32
CA SER A 191 -6.52 6.86 9.21
C SER A 191 -5.50 5.96 8.55
N LEU A 192 -4.24 6.07 8.99
CA LEU A 192 -3.12 5.23 8.56
C LEU A 192 -2.49 4.49 9.74
N SER A 193 -2.30 3.19 9.60
CA SER A 193 -1.53 2.37 10.55
C SER A 193 -0.30 1.78 9.86
N LEU A 194 0.86 1.89 10.50
CA LEU A 194 2.13 1.39 10.01
C LEU A 194 2.69 0.34 10.98
N ASN A 195 2.96 -0.86 10.47
CA ASN A 195 3.58 -1.94 11.22
C ASN A 195 4.78 -2.52 10.46
N ALA A 196 5.97 -2.07 10.84
CA ALA A 196 7.23 -2.54 10.25
C ALA A 196 7.86 -3.72 11.01
N GLY A 197 7.20 -4.20 12.08
CA GLY A 197 7.74 -5.25 12.95
C GLY A 197 8.94 -4.80 13.78
N THR A 198 9.62 -5.75 14.41
CA THR A 198 10.77 -5.48 15.30
C THR A 198 12.10 -5.29 14.57
N GLY A 199 12.15 -5.58 13.27
CA GLY A 199 13.35 -5.47 12.42
C GLY A 199 13.23 -4.40 11.34
N GLY A 200 12.02 -3.98 10.96
CA GLY A 200 11.78 -2.97 9.93
C GLY A 200 11.72 -1.54 10.46
N ALA A 201 12.43 -0.61 9.84
CA ALA A 201 12.29 0.82 10.12
C ALA A 201 11.17 1.47 9.28
N ILE A 202 10.59 2.56 9.78
CA ILE A 202 9.62 3.38 9.04
C ILE A 202 10.29 4.68 8.59
N ALA A 203 10.17 5.03 7.31
CA ALA A 203 10.64 6.30 6.77
C ALA A 203 9.54 7.00 5.97
N ALA A 204 9.04 8.12 6.48
CA ALA A 204 8.22 9.05 5.71
C ALA A 204 9.08 10.23 5.26
N SER A 205 9.33 10.33 3.96
CA SER A 205 10.26 11.31 3.39
C SER A 205 9.59 12.67 3.14
N SER A 206 8.27 12.68 2.98
CA SER A 206 7.48 13.89 2.74
C SER A 206 6.48 14.12 3.89
N THR A 207 5.51 15.00 3.65
CA THR A 207 4.47 15.36 4.61
C THR A 207 3.39 14.29 4.76
N ILE A 208 2.76 14.25 5.93
CA ILE A 208 1.58 13.42 6.20
C ILE A 208 0.44 14.32 6.68
N GLY A 209 -0.67 14.35 5.96
CA GLY A 209 -1.90 15.05 6.30
C GLY A 209 -1.82 16.58 6.20
N THR A 210 -0.79 17.13 5.56
CA THR A 210 -0.66 18.59 5.43
C THR A 210 -1.55 19.17 4.36
N GLY A 211 -1.84 18.41 3.28
CA GLY A 211 -2.79 18.82 2.25
C GLY A 211 -4.21 18.59 2.73
N THR A 212 -4.51 17.36 3.14
CA THR A 212 -5.79 16.96 3.73
C THR A 212 -5.52 16.11 4.95
N SER A 213 -5.81 16.66 6.14
CA SER A 213 -5.45 16.03 7.42
C SER A 213 -6.03 14.64 7.58
N LEU A 214 -5.20 13.70 8.03
CA LEU A 214 -5.66 12.39 8.45
C LEU A 214 -6.50 12.50 9.72
N ALA A 215 -7.35 11.50 10.00
CA ALA A 215 -7.94 11.35 11.32
C ALA A 215 -6.88 10.92 12.33
N THR A 216 -6.28 9.75 12.12
CA THR A 216 -5.26 9.19 12.99
C THR A 216 -4.08 8.65 12.20
N LEU A 217 -2.87 8.90 12.70
CA LEU A 217 -1.66 8.19 12.30
C LEU A 217 -1.22 7.28 13.46
N THR A 218 -1.05 5.99 13.19
CA THR A 218 -0.60 5.00 14.16
C THR A 218 0.72 4.37 13.71
N VAL A 219 1.72 4.41 14.59
CA VAL A 219 2.90 3.55 14.49
C VAL A 219 2.68 2.37 15.44
N THR A 220 2.36 1.21 14.88
CA THR A 220 2.05 -0.01 15.63
C THR A 220 3.33 -0.64 16.20
N ASN A 221 4.33 -0.86 15.34
CA ASN A 221 5.64 -1.35 15.73
C ASN A 221 6.66 -0.99 14.64
N SER A 222 7.93 -0.80 15.04
CA SER A 222 9.05 -0.53 14.13
C SER A 222 10.40 -0.82 14.80
N ASN A 223 11.49 -0.78 14.04
CA ASN A 223 12.87 -0.69 14.50
C ASN A 223 13.39 0.75 14.29
N GLY A 224 12.67 1.72 14.83
CA GLY A 224 12.82 3.15 14.58
C GLY A 224 11.88 3.67 13.49
N ALA A 225 11.42 4.90 13.67
CA ALA A 225 10.59 5.60 12.69
C ALA A 225 11.08 7.04 12.50
N THR A 226 11.13 7.52 11.26
CA THR A 226 11.48 8.91 10.94
C THR A 226 10.43 9.54 10.04
N PHE A 227 9.87 10.66 10.50
CA PHE A 227 8.97 11.52 9.75
C PHE A 227 9.72 12.81 9.38
N SER A 228 10.16 12.91 8.13
CA SER A 228 11.00 14.00 7.65
C SER A 228 10.20 15.28 7.40
N GLY A 229 9.00 15.14 6.83
CA GLY A 229 8.05 16.23 6.63
C GLY A 229 7.16 16.48 7.85
N ALA A 230 6.36 17.54 7.78
CA ALA A 230 5.35 17.84 8.79
C ALA A 230 4.26 16.74 8.83
N VAL A 231 3.75 16.47 10.03
CA VAL A 231 2.69 15.50 10.27
C VAL A 231 1.49 16.22 10.90
N THR A 232 0.34 16.14 10.23
CA THR A 232 -0.90 16.78 10.66
C THR A 232 -2.03 15.75 10.73
N THR A 233 -2.62 15.61 11.92
CA THR A 233 -3.83 14.80 12.12
C THR A 233 -4.92 15.61 12.81
N GLY A 234 -6.18 15.28 12.55
CA GLY A 234 -7.35 15.95 13.10
C GLY A 234 -7.93 15.27 14.35
N THR A 235 -7.44 14.07 14.71
CA THR A 235 -7.86 13.34 15.92
C THR A 235 -6.65 12.97 16.78
N SER A 236 -5.73 12.14 16.26
CA SER A 236 -4.62 11.67 17.09
C SER A 236 -3.37 11.23 16.32
N VAL A 237 -2.25 11.17 17.04
CA VAL A 237 -1.11 10.34 16.70
C VAL A 237 -0.94 9.31 17.82
N VAL A 238 -0.81 8.04 17.44
CA VAL A 238 -0.69 6.92 18.37
C VAL A 238 0.62 6.19 18.11
N LEU A 239 1.47 6.14 19.13
CA LEU A 239 2.77 5.49 19.10
C LEU A 239 2.73 4.28 20.04
N THR A 240 2.55 3.10 19.46
CA THR A 240 2.35 1.86 20.22
C THR A 240 3.66 1.22 20.61
N ASP A 241 4.60 1.03 19.68
CA ASP A 241 5.86 0.38 20.00
C ASP A 241 6.96 0.70 19.00
N THR A 242 8.20 0.50 19.45
CA THR A 242 9.36 0.30 18.59
C THR A 242 10.44 -0.43 19.38
N THR A 243 11.41 -1.07 18.69
CA THR A 243 12.54 -1.75 19.32
C THR A 243 13.20 -0.87 20.39
N ASP A 244 13.47 -1.46 21.56
CA ASP A 244 14.02 -0.76 22.71
C ASP A 244 15.24 0.10 22.35
N ALA A 245 15.31 1.29 22.96
CA ALA A 245 16.33 2.32 22.74
C ALA A 245 16.41 2.92 21.32
N THR A 246 15.59 2.47 20.36
CA THR A 246 15.40 3.16 19.09
C THR A 246 14.39 4.31 19.25
N ALA A 247 14.31 5.18 18.24
CA ALA A 247 13.53 6.41 18.32
C ALA A 247 12.43 6.48 17.26
N ILE A 248 11.30 7.04 17.66
CA ILE A 248 10.31 7.63 16.75
C ILE A 248 10.63 9.12 16.68
N THR A 249 11.04 9.59 15.50
CA THR A 249 11.55 10.94 15.29
C THR A 249 10.65 11.71 14.33
N PHE A 250 10.13 12.85 14.79
CA PHE A 250 9.47 13.85 13.97
C PHE A 250 10.45 15.00 13.71
N ASN A 251 11.01 15.03 12.50
CA ASN A 251 11.88 16.11 12.04
C ASN A 251 11.09 17.32 11.56
N GLY A 252 9.94 17.08 10.91
CA GLY A 252 8.96 18.11 10.63
C GLY A 252 8.07 18.43 11.84
N ALA A 253 7.31 19.53 11.75
CA ALA A 253 6.37 19.90 12.80
C ALA A 253 5.27 18.85 12.98
N LEU A 254 4.97 18.50 14.23
CA LEU A 254 3.85 17.63 14.58
C LEU A 254 2.64 18.47 15.01
N THR A 255 1.52 18.34 14.32
CA THR A 255 0.24 18.98 14.69
C THR A 255 -0.84 17.91 14.86
N THR A 256 -1.33 17.73 16.08
CA THR A 256 -2.35 16.73 16.40
C THR A 256 -3.13 17.16 17.63
N PRO A 257 -4.44 16.88 17.75
CA PRO A 257 -5.14 17.14 19.00
C PRO A 257 -4.62 16.27 20.15
N THR A 258 -4.37 14.99 19.89
CA THR A 258 -3.94 14.02 20.92
C THR A 258 -2.66 13.32 20.49
N LEU A 259 -1.70 13.20 21.41
CA LEU A 259 -0.53 12.34 21.24
C LEU A 259 -0.56 11.25 22.32
N THR A 260 -0.68 10.00 21.89
CA THR A 260 -0.70 8.83 22.78
C THR A 260 0.57 8.02 22.59
N THR A 261 1.30 7.79 23.67
CA THR A 261 2.49 6.92 23.70
C THR A 261 2.26 5.78 24.69
N ALA A 262 2.49 4.54 24.26
CA ALA A 262 2.40 3.38 25.15
C ALA A 262 3.65 3.24 26.04
N ALA A 263 3.52 2.50 27.14
CA ALA A 263 4.58 2.22 28.12
C ALA A 263 5.59 1.18 27.66
N GLN A 264 6.32 1.53 26.60
CA GLN A 264 7.35 0.71 25.97
C GLN A 264 8.73 1.40 26.07
N GLY A 265 9.80 0.66 25.77
CA GLY A 265 11.19 1.08 25.98
C GLY A 265 11.80 1.98 24.89
N TYR A 266 11.01 2.84 24.25
CA TYR A 266 11.46 3.65 23.11
C TYR A 266 11.66 5.13 23.40
N ASN A 267 12.40 5.80 22.50
CA ASN A 267 12.60 7.24 22.53
C ASN A 267 11.61 7.97 21.61
N LEU A 268 11.07 9.10 22.04
CA LEU A 268 10.33 10.03 21.19
C LEU A 268 11.14 11.31 20.99
N VAL A 269 11.38 11.69 19.73
CA VAL A 269 12.14 12.89 19.36
C VAL A 269 11.27 13.83 18.53
N LEU A 270 11.15 15.09 18.96
CA LEU A 270 10.32 16.13 18.32
C LEU A 270 11.20 17.32 17.92
N ASN A 271 11.92 17.20 16.80
CA ASN A 271 12.87 18.23 16.34
C ASN A 271 12.16 19.43 15.68
N GLY A 272 11.08 19.17 14.92
CA GLY A 272 10.32 20.21 14.22
C GLY A 272 9.34 20.99 15.09
N GLY A 273 9.32 20.73 16.41
CA GLY A 273 8.31 21.23 17.34
C GLY A 273 7.00 20.45 17.28
N ALA A 274 6.14 20.63 18.29
CA ALA A 274 4.84 19.99 18.36
C ALA A 274 3.75 20.96 18.85
N THR A 275 2.62 20.96 18.16
CA THR A 275 1.38 21.62 18.57
C THR A 275 0.37 20.54 18.93
N ILE A 276 0.15 20.35 20.23
CA ILE A 276 -0.78 19.36 20.77
C ILE A 276 -1.90 20.09 21.53
N THR A 277 -3.13 20.05 21.02
CA THR A 277 -4.20 20.95 21.51
C THR A 277 -5.02 20.37 22.66
N ASN A 278 -5.01 19.05 22.85
CA ASN A 278 -5.74 18.37 23.91
C ASN A 278 -4.77 17.64 24.85
N ALA A 279 -4.82 16.31 24.87
CA ALA A 279 -4.12 15.49 25.87
C ALA A 279 -2.81 14.93 25.30
N VAL A 280 -1.82 14.84 26.18
CA VAL A 280 -0.63 14.01 25.98
C VAL A 280 -0.68 12.88 27.00
N SER A 281 -0.69 11.64 26.52
CA SER A 281 -0.57 10.48 27.39
C SER A 281 0.82 9.88 27.23
N PHE A 282 1.67 10.10 28.23
CA PHE A 282 2.91 9.36 28.41
C PHE A 282 2.65 8.23 29.38
N ALA A 283 2.32 7.06 28.87
CA ALA A 283 2.53 5.85 29.64
C ALA A 283 4.04 5.58 29.51
N HIS A 284 4.88 6.01 30.45
CA HIS A 284 6.26 5.55 30.58
C HIS A 284 6.48 5.32 32.07
N PRO A 285 7.06 4.19 32.50
CA PRO A 285 7.55 4.09 33.87
C PRO A 285 8.70 5.09 34.02
N ALA A 286 8.61 5.97 35.01
CA ALA A 286 9.71 6.87 35.35
C ALA A 286 11.00 6.05 35.55
N ARG A 287 12.03 6.37 34.78
CA ARG A 287 13.40 5.91 35.05
C ARG A 287 14.23 7.07 35.57
#